data_AF-A0A1D6KL27-F1
#
_entry.id   AF-A0A1D6KL27-F1
#
_cell.length_a   1.000
_cell.length_b   1.000
_cell.length_c   1.000
_cell.angle_alpha   90.00
_cell.angle_beta   90.00
_cell.angle_gamma   90.00
#
_symmetry.space_group_name_H-M   'P 1'
#
loop_
_entity.id
_entity.type
_entity.pdbx_description
1 polymer ?
#
loop_
_entity_poly.entity_id
_entity_poly.type
_entity_poly.pdbx_seq_one_letter_code
_entity_poly.pdbx_strand_id
1 'polypeptide(L)'
;MGKGAQGSDAAAAGGEVEENMAAWLVAKNTLKIMPFKLPPVGPYDVRAAMGSDIDVSLDCAGFSKTMSTALESTRPGGKVCLVGMGHNEMTLPLTAAAAREVDVVGVFRYKDTWPLCIDFLRSGKVDVKPLITHRFGFSQRDVEEAFEVSARGRDAIKVMFNL
;
A
#
# COMPACT_ATOMS: atom_id res chain seq x y z
N MET A 1 26.48 -5.58 13.33
CA MET A 1 27.76 -5.60 12.59
C MET A 1 27.65 -6.69 11.53
N GLY A 2 27.78 -6.32 10.24
CA GLY A 2 27.71 -7.21 9.06
C GLY A 2 26.30 -7.33 8.46
N LYS A 3 26.06 -7.22 7.15
CA LYS A 3 26.84 -6.86 5.93
C LYS A 3 25.78 -6.22 4.99
N GLY A 4 25.99 -5.10 4.30
CA GLY A 4 27.00 -4.90 3.27
C GLY A 4 26.62 -5.69 2.01
N ALA A 5 25.79 -5.12 1.14
CA ALA A 5 25.58 -5.64 -0.22
C ALA A 5 25.66 -4.45 -1.20
N GLN A 6 26.83 -4.31 -1.80
CA GLN A 6 27.06 -3.51 -3.01
C GLN A 6 26.34 -4.19 -4.17
N GLY A 7 25.84 -3.39 -5.11
CA GLY A 7 25.15 -3.86 -6.29
C GLY A 7 26.03 -4.69 -7.21
N SER A 8 25.40 -5.68 -7.83
CA SER A 8 25.86 -6.30 -9.07
C SER A 8 24.64 -6.69 -9.90
N ASP A 9 24.85 -6.66 -11.21
CA ASP A 9 23.90 -6.72 -12.33
C ASP A 9 22.61 -7.54 -12.16
N ALA A 10 21.51 -6.95 -12.65
CA ALA A 10 20.20 -7.56 -12.78
C ALA A 10 20.22 -8.65 -13.87
N ALA A 11 20.52 -9.88 -13.46
CA ALA A 11 20.13 -11.06 -14.21
C ALA A 11 18.61 -11.25 -14.08
N ALA A 12 17.93 -11.35 -15.22
CA ALA A 12 16.51 -11.66 -15.32
C ALA A 12 16.24 -13.07 -14.76
N ALA A 13 15.84 -13.14 -13.50
CA ALA A 13 15.31 -14.36 -12.90
C ALA A 13 13.81 -14.44 -13.21
N GLY A 14 13.42 -15.49 -13.95
CA GLY A 14 12.02 -15.84 -14.19
C GLY A 14 11.32 -16.33 -12.91
N GLY A 15 11.08 -15.42 -11.97
CA GLY A 15 10.20 -15.66 -10.83
C GLY A 15 8.74 -15.68 -11.28
N GLU A 16 7.93 -16.54 -10.68
CA GLU A 16 6.47 -16.45 -10.78
C GLU A 16 6.04 -15.03 -10.46
N VAL A 17 5.23 -14.42 -11.34
CA VAL A 17 4.74 -13.06 -11.13
C VAL A 17 3.78 -13.09 -9.95
N GLU A 18 4.21 -12.52 -8.82
CA GLU A 18 3.42 -12.44 -7.60
C GLU A 18 2.11 -11.68 -7.88
N GLU A 19 0.99 -12.38 -7.73
CA GLU A 19 -0.35 -11.83 -7.89
C GLU A 19 -0.81 -11.24 -6.55
N ASN A 20 -0.92 -9.92 -6.50
CA ASN A 20 -1.33 -9.16 -5.33
C ASN A 20 -2.79 -8.70 -5.46
N MET A 21 -3.38 -8.11 -4.41
CA MET A 21 -4.71 -7.50 -4.48
C MET A 21 -4.59 -5.98 -4.62
N ALA A 22 -5.36 -5.38 -5.53
CA ALA A 22 -5.44 -3.92 -5.69
C ALA A 22 -6.89 -3.43 -5.66
N ALA A 23 -7.08 -2.17 -5.27
CA ALA A 23 -8.38 -1.50 -5.36
C ALA A 23 -8.53 -0.83 -6.73
N TRP A 24 -9.58 -1.20 -7.45
CA TRP A 24 -9.85 -0.77 -8.82
C TRP A 24 -11.11 0.08 -8.87
N LEU A 25 -11.02 1.23 -9.54
CA LEU A 25 -12.21 1.98 -9.93
C LEU A 25 -12.85 1.31 -11.15
N VAL A 26 -13.90 0.53 -10.92
CA VAL A 26 -14.57 -0.26 -11.97
C VAL A 26 -15.79 0.44 -12.57
N ALA A 27 -16.24 1.54 -11.95
CA ALA A 27 -17.30 2.42 -12.46
C ALA A 27 -17.11 3.82 -11.87
N LYS A 28 -17.93 4.79 -12.29
CA LYS A 28 -17.78 6.23 -11.97
C LYS A 28 -17.60 6.55 -10.48
N ASN A 29 -17.99 5.66 -9.56
CA ASN A 29 -17.74 5.77 -8.12
C ASN A 29 -17.73 4.41 -7.39
N THR A 30 -17.29 3.34 -8.07
CA THR A 30 -17.32 1.99 -7.49
C THR A 30 -15.93 1.41 -7.43
N LEU A 31 -15.48 1.07 -6.22
CA LEU A 31 -14.21 0.41 -5.97
C LEU A 31 -14.44 -1.08 -5.73
N LYS A 32 -13.65 -1.91 -6.42
CA LYS A 32 -13.57 -3.35 -6.17
C LYS A 32 -12.14 -3.76 -5.89
N ILE A 33 -11.95 -4.66 -4.94
CA ILE A 33 -10.65 -5.25 -4.68
C ILE A 33 -10.52 -6.49 -5.55
N MET A 34 -9.56 -6.48 -6.46
CA MET A 34 -9.34 -7.55 -7.43
C MET A 34 -7.84 -7.85 -7.59
N PRO A 35 -7.48 -9.05 -8.07
CA PRO A 35 -6.09 -9.39 -8.34
C PRO A 35 -5.40 -8.38 -9.27
N PHE A 36 -4.12 -8.14 -9.01
CA PHE A 36 -3.24 -7.27 -9.76
C PHE A 36 -1.85 -7.90 -9.82
N LYS A 37 -1.36 -8.07 -11.04
CA LYS A 37 0.01 -8.51 -11.29
C LYS A 37 0.89 -7.29 -11.32
N LEU A 38 1.78 -7.19 -10.34
CA LEU A 38 2.71 -6.07 -10.25
C LEU A 38 3.66 -6.14 -11.46
N PRO A 39 3.70 -5.11 -12.33
CA PRO A 39 4.69 -5.07 -13.39
C PRO A 39 6.09 -4.85 -12.75
N PRO A 40 7.17 -5.34 -13.37
CA PRO A 40 8.52 -5.07 -12.89
C PRO A 40 8.86 -3.60 -13.18
N VAL A 41 8.55 -2.70 -12.25
CA VAL A 41 8.69 -1.24 -12.45
C VAL A 41 9.63 -0.61 -11.42
N GLY A 42 10.60 0.17 -11.90
CA GLY A 42 11.30 1.17 -11.11
C GLY A 42 10.47 2.47 -10.96
N PRO A 43 10.94 3.46 -10.18
CA PRO A 43 10.18 4.69 -9.90
C PRO A 43 9.82 5.51 -11.15
N TYR A 44 10.67 5.47 -12.18
CA TYR A 44 10.40 6.12 -13.48
C TYR A 44 9.40 5.33 -14.33
N ASP A 45 9.41 4.01 -14.18
CA ASP A 45 8.50 3.11 -14.87
C ASP A 45 7.09 3.18 -14.29
N VAL A 46 6.92 3.60 -13.03
CA VAL A 46 5.59 3.83 -12.43
C VAL A 46 4.82 4.89 -13.23
N ARG A 47 5.44 6.02 -13.59
CA ARG A 47 4.78 7.04 -14.43
C ARG A 47 4.43 6.50 -15.81
N ALA A 48 5.36 5.76 -16.43
CA ALA A 48 5.12 5.15 -17.73
C ALA A 48 3.98 4.13 -17.68
N ALA A 49 3.93 3.31 -16.62
CA ALA A 49 2.88 2.33 -16.37
C ALA A 49 1.52 2.99 -16.10
N MET A 50 1.49 4.14 -15.42
CA MET A 50 0.28 4.91 -15.17
C MET A 50 -0.23 5.66 -16.42
N GLY A 51 0.63 5.87 -17.43
CA GLY A 51 0.29 6.58 -18.67
C GLY A 51 -0.16 8.03 -18.48
N SER A 52 0.03 8.58 -17.27
CA SER A 52 -0.44 9.89 -16.84
C SER A 52 0.36 10.38 -15.62
N ASP A 53 0.25 11.68 -15.34
CA ASP A 53 0.86 12.27 -14.15
C ASP A 53 0.18 11.79 -12.88
N ILE A 54 0.96 11.64 -11.80
CA ILE A 54 0.48 11.17 -10.50
C ILE A 54 0.28 12.38 -9.60
N ASP A 55 -0.98 12.80 -9.43
CA ASP A 55 -1.36 13.93 -8.57
C ASP A 55 -1.08 13.66 -7.09
N VAL A 56 -1.39 12.43 -6.65
CA VAL A 56 -1.31 12.00 -5.25
C VAL A 56 -0.73 10.60 -5.17
N SER A 57 0.30 10.44 -4.33
CA SER A 57 0.83 9.13 -3.96
C SER A 57 0.50 8.81 -2.50
N LEU A 58 0.10 7.58 -2.22
CA LEU A 58 -0.17 7.09 -0.86
C LEU A 58 0.90 6.07 -0.47
N ASP A 59 1.76 6.43 0.48
CA ASP A 59 2.75 5.51 1.03
C ASP A 59 2.15 4.76 2.21
N CYS A 60 1.80 3.49 1.98
CA CYS A 60 1.18 2.61 2.98
C CYS A 60 2.19 1.71 3.69
N ALA A 61 3.48 1.82 3.38
CA ALA A 61 4.53 0.95 3.93
C ALA A 61 5.37 1.65 5.01
N GLY A 62 5.62 2.96 4.87
CA GLY A 62 6.34 3.77 5.85
C GLY A 62 7.85 3.53 5.89
N PHE A 63 8.47 3.20 4.74
CA PHE A 63 9.92 2.98 4.62
C PHE A 63 10.58 4.02 3.69
N SER A 64 11.86 4.33 3.92
CA SER A 64 12.60 5.32 3.12
C SER A 64 12.54 5.05 1.62
N LYS A 65 12.62 3.77 1.20
CA LYS A 65 12.58 3.38 -0.21
C LYS A 65 11.23 3.67 -0.85
N THR A 66 10.13 3.31 -0.19
CA THR A 66 8.77 3.49 -0.73
C THR A 66 8.38 4.97 -0.74
N MET A 67 8.72 5.71 0.32
CA MET A 67 8.53 7.16 0.35
C MET A 67 9.38 7.90 -0.69
N SER A 68 10.63 7.50 -0.92
CA SER A 68 11.46 8.10 -1.98
C SER A 68 10.86 7.85 -3.36
N THR A 69 10.39 6.63 -3.62
CA THR A 69 9.67 6.27 -4.85
C THR A 69 8.40 7.11 -5.02
N ALA A 70 7.61 7.30 -3.96
CA ALA A 70 6.42 8.13 -3.98
C ALA A 70 6.75 9.60 -4.28
N LEU A 71 7.78 10.16 -3.64
CA LEU A 71 8.23 11.53 -3.88
C LEU A 71 8.71 11.73 -5.31
N GLU A 72 9.53 10.81 -5.83
CA GLU A 72 10.08 10.89 -7.17
C GLU A 72 9.02 10.70 -8.25
N SER A 73 8.04 9.81 -8.04
CA SER A 73 6.98 9.48 -9.01
C SER A 73 5.90 10.57 -9.12
N THR A 74 5.58 11.25 -8.01
CA THR A 74 4.57 12.30 -7.93
C THR A 74 4.93 13.52 -8.78
N ARG A 75 3.97 14.10 -9.52
CA ARG A 75 4.20 15.26 -10.39
C ARG A 75 4.57 16.53 -9.58
N PRO A 76 5.17 17.56 -10.21
CA PRO A 76 5.28 18.87 -9.58
C PRO A 76 3.93 19.42 -9.08
N GLY A 77 3.93 20.06 -7.90
CA GLY A 77 2.72 20.53 -7.23
C GLY A 77 1.78 19.43 -6.73
N GLY A 78 2.21 18.16 -6.77
CA GLY A 78 1.45 17.01 -6.28
C GLY A 78 1.61 16.80 -4.77
N LYS A 79 1.06 15.70 -4.24
CA LYS A 79 1.11 15.37 -2.81
C LYS A 79 1.49 13.92 -2.56
N VAL A 80 2.30 13.69 -1.52
CA VAL A 80 2.58 12.36 -0.99
C VAL A 80 1.99 12.26 0.41
N CYS A 81 1.13 11.27 0.64
CA CYS A 81 0.53 11.00 1.94
C CYS A 81 1.25 9.83 2.62
N LEU A 82 1.83 10.06 3.79
CA LEU A 82 2.37 9.02 4.66
C LEU A 82 1.24 8.42 5.49
N VAL A 83 0.90 7.16 5.18
CA VAL A 83 -0.13 6.37 5.86
C VAL A 83 0.52 5.24 6.68
N GLY A 84 1.55 4.60 6.13
CA GLY A 84 2.28 3.52 6.80
C GLY A 84 3.19 4.03 7.93
N MET A 85 3.38 3.20 8.95
CA MET A 85 4.29 3.45 10.08
C MET A 85 5.32 2.32 10.19
N GLY A 86 6.26 2.29 9.25
CA GLY A 86 7.31 1.28 9.20
C GLY A 86 8.46 1.60 10.16
N HIS A 87 9.28 2.59 9.81
CA HIS A 87 10.40 3.05 10.64
C HIS A 87 10.07 4.32 11.42
N ASN A 88 10.73 4.48 12.59
CA ASN A 88 10.65 5.71 13.38
C ASN A 88 11.30 6.92 12.67
N GLU A 89 12.35 6.67 11.90
CA GLU A 89 13.08 7.69 11.13
C GLU A 89 13.36 7.19 9.71
N MET A 90 13.42 8.13 8.77
CA MET A 90 13.67 7.85 7.36
C MET A 90 14.47 8.96 6.69
N THR A 91 15.38 8.57 5.79
CA THR A 91 16.15 9.47 4.93
C THR A 91 15.43 9.64 3.61
N LEU A 92 15.06 10.88 3.26
CA LEU A 92 14.23 11.20 2.09
C LEU A 92 14.87 12.28 1.20
N PRO A 93 14.65 12.25 -0.13
CA PRO A 93 15.15 13.24 -1.08
C PRO A 93 14.32 14.55 -1.08
N LEU A 94 14.20 15.21 0.08
CA LEU A 94 13.32 16.36 0.25
C LEU A 94 13.71 17.58 -0.60
N THR A 95 14.99 17.79 -0.90
CA THR A 95 15.42 18.90 -1.77
C THR A 95 14.81 18.82 -3.17
N ALA A 96 14.77 17.63 -3.77
CA ALA A 96 14.18 17.42 -5.09
C ALA A 96 12.65 17.49 -5.08
N ALA A 97 12.03 17.11 -3.96
CA ALA A 97 10.59 17.30 -3.74
C ALA A 97 10.24 18.79 -3.58
N ALA A 98 11.03 19.52 -2.79
CA ALA A 98 10.86 20.95 -2.55
C ALA A 98 11.00 21.77 -3.84
N ALA A 99 12.01 21.47 -4.68
CA ALA A 99 12.18 22.14 -5.97
C ALA A 99 11.00 21.94 -6.95
N ARG A 100 10.17 20.93 -6.71
CA ARG A 100 8.96 20.63 -7.49
C ARG A 100 7.68 20.93 -6.72
N GLU A 101 7.78 21.57 -5.55
CA GLU A 101 6.66 21.91 -4.69
C GLU A 101 5.74 20.71 -4.37
N VAL A 102 6.35 19.55 -4.08
CA VAL A 102 5.60 18.34 -3.67
C VAL A 102 5.36 18.37 -2.16
N ASP A 103 4.09 18.31 -1.76
CA ASP A 103 3.73 18.28 -0.34
C ASP A 103 3.92 16.89 0.26
N VAL A 104 4.38 16.83 1.51
CA VAL A 104 4.39 15.61 2.34
C VAL A 104 3.36 15.77 3.45
N VAL A 105 2.35 14.90 3.45
CA VAL A 105 1.21 14.95 4.38
C VAL A 105 1.20 13.71 5.25
N GLY A 106 1.26 13.87 6.56
CA GLY A 106 1.02 12.78 7.50
C GLY A 106 -0.47 12.58 7.75
N VAL A 107 -0.93 11.33 7.79
CA VAL A 107 -2.30 11.00 8.20
C VAL A 107 -2.26 10.01 9.36
N PHE A 108 -2.99 10.32 10.42
CA PHE A 108 -3.19 9.42 11.54
C PHE A 108 -4.66 9.06 11.70
N ARG A 109 -4.97 7.80 11.40
CA ARG A 109 -6.32 7.23 11.52
C ARG A 109 -7.33 8.02 10.68
N TYR A 110 -8.26 8.70 11.35
CA TYR A 110 -9.41 9.34 10.74
C TYR A 110 -10.10 10.28 11.74
N LYS A 111 -10.85 11.24 11.21
CA LYS A 111 -11.76 12.10 11.97
C LYS A 111 -13.03 12.30 11.13
N ASP A 112 -14.20 12.09 11.74
CA ASP A 112 -15.51 12.33 11.13
C ASP A 112 -15.79 11.58 9.80
N THR A 113 -15.09 10.46 9.54
CA THR A 113 -15.23 9.69 8.28
C THR A 113 -16.22 8.52 8.37
N TRP A 114 -16.56 8.05 9.57
CA TRP A 114 -17.40 6.86 9.76
C TRP A 114 -18.75 6.91 9.03
N PRO A 115 -19.52 8.02 9.07
CA PRO A 115 -20.78 8.10 8.32
C PRO A 115 -20.60 7.84 6.83
N LEU A 116 -19.58 8.46 6.22
CA LEU A 116 -19.27 8.28 4.80
C LEU A 116 -18.87 6.83 4.47
N CYS A 117 -18.03 6.22 5.31
CA CYS A 117 -17.62 4.82 5.12
C CYS A 117 -18.84 3.87 5.19
N ILE A 118 -19.74 4.09 6.15
CA ILE A 118 -20.96 3.29 6.28
C ILE A 118 -21.85 3.46 5.03
N ASP A 119 -21.98 4.67 4.51
CA ASP A 119 -22.76 4.92 3.30
C ASP A 119 -22.15 4.23 2.07
N PHE A 120 -20.83 4.21 1.93
CA PHE A 120 -20.14 3.47 0.86
C PHE A 120 -20.40 1.96 0.92
N LEU A 121 -20.40 1.39 2.12
CA LEU A 121 -20.72 -0.02 2.33
C LEU A 121 -22.19 -0.31 2.03
N ARG A 122 -23.10 0.51 2.57
CA ARG A 122 -24.55 0.38 2.38
C ARG A 122 -24.94 0.49 0.91
N SER A 123 -24.34 1.42 0.17
CA SER A 123 -24.63 1.61 -1.25
C SER A 123 -23.91 0.62 -2.17
N GLY A 124 -23.07 -0.28 -1.62
CA GLY A 124 -22.25 -1.20 -2.41
C GLY A 124 -21.19 -0.51 -3.29
N LYS A 125 -20.84 0.76 -2.99
CA LYS A 125 -19.80 1.48 -3.72
C LYS A 125 -18.41 0.93 -3.42
N VAL A 126 -18.23 0.35 -2.24
CA VAL A 126 -17.02 -0.36 -1.84
C VAL A 126 -17.40 -1.72 -1.28
N ASP A 127 -16.93 -2.78 -1.92
CA ASP A 127 -17.02 -4.13 -1.36
C ASP A 127 -15.73 -4.48 -0.64
N VAL A 128 -15.76 -4.45 0.69
CA VAL A 128 -14.61 -4.78 1.56
C VAL A 128 -14.53 -6.26 1.91
N LYS A 129 -15.53 -7.08 1.57
CA LYS A 129 -15.55 -8.51 1.93
C LYS A 129 -14.30 -9.26 1.46
N PRO A 130 -13.75 -9.01 0.24
CA PRO A 130 -12.52 -9.67 -0.20
C PRO A 130 -11.29 -9.39 0.66
N LEU A 131 -11.28 -8.36 1.52
CA LEU A 131 -10.16 -8.13 2.45
C LEU A 131 -10.10 -9.18 3.57
N ILE A 132 -11.24 -9.78 3.93
CA ILE A 132 -11.31 -10.76 5.00
C ILE A 132 -10.88 -12.12 4.44
N THR A 133 -9.60 -12.46 4.62
CA THR A 133 -9.05 -13.72 4.09
C THR A 133 -9.14 -14.88 5.08
N HIS A 134 -9.17 -14.58 6.39
CA HIS A 134 -9.22 -15.61 7.43
C HIS A 134 -10.23 -15.28 8.53
N ARG A 135 -10.83 -16.33 9.10
CA ARG A 135 -11.77 -16.27 10.22
C ARG A 135 -11.43 -17.33 11.25
N PHE A 136 -11.32 -16.91 12.51
CA PHE A 136 -10.99 -17.77 13.64
C PHE A 136 -12.04 -17.67 14.76
N GLY A 137 -12.11 -18.70 15.61
CA GLY A 137 -12.88 -18.68 16.85
C GLY A 137 -12.12 -17.99 17.99
N PHE A 138 -12.70 -18.01 19.19
CA PHE A 138 -12.10 -17.41 20.40
C PHE A 138 -11.47 -18.44 21.35
N SER A 139 -11.21 -19.67 20.89
CA SER A 139 -10.41 -20.61 21.69
C SER A 139 -8.97 -20.12 21.81
N GLN A 140 -8.26 -20.47 22.89
CA GLN A 140 -6.86 -20.07 23.07
C GLN A 140 -6.00 -20.42 21.84
N ARG A 141 -6.19 -21.63 21.30
CA ARG A 141 -5.51 -22.10 20.10
C ARG A 141 -5.83 -21.25 18.88
N ASP A 142 -7.11 -20.94 18.64
CA ASP A 142 -7.53 -20.14 17.48
C ASP A 142 -6.98 -18.72 17.55
N VAL A 143 -6.92 -18.13 18.74
CA VAL A 143 -6.36 -16.79 18.95
C VAL A 143 -4.87 -16.79 18.63
N GLU A 144 -4.10 -17.74 19.17
CA GLU A 144 -2.67 -17.87 18.87
C GLU A 144 -2.41 -18.05 17.37
N GLU A 145 -3.18 -18.93 16.72
CA GLU A 145 -3.08 -19.18 15.29
C GLU A 145 -3.45 -17.94 14.46
N ALA A 146 -4.50 -17.21 14.84
CA ALA A 146 -4.92 -15.98 14.15
C ALA A 146 -3.82 -14.91 14.15
N PHE A 147 -3.15 -14.71 15.28
CA PHE A 147 -2.04 -13.76 15.38
C PHE A 147 -0.82 -14.21 14.60
N GLU A 148 -0.47 -15.50 14.63
CA GLU A 148 0.64 -16.06 13.84
C GLU A 148 0.39 -15.91 12.34
N VAL A 149 -0.83 -16.21 11.86
CA VAL A 149 -1.22 -16.01 10.46
C VAL A 149 -1.12 -14.54 10.07
N SER A 150 -1.62 -13.63 10.92
CA SER A 150 -1.51 -12.19 10.68
C SER A 150 -0.06 -11.70 10.62
N ALA A 151 0.82 -12.25 11.45
CA ALA A 151 2.23 -11.84 11.52
C ALA A 151 3.06 -12.35 10.32
N ARG A 152 2.74 -13.54 9.79
CA ARG A 152 3.43 -14.11 8.62
C ARG A 152 3.19 -13.34 7.33
N GLY A 153 2.00 -12.74 7.18
CA GLY A 153 1.70 -11.76 6.12
C GLY A 153 1.83 -12.27 4.67
N ARG A 154 1.74 -13.59 4.42
CA ARG A 154 1.85 -14.17 3.06
C ARG A 154 0.52 -14.18 2.33
N ASP A 155 -0.42 -14.97 2.83
CA ASP A 155 -1.77 -15.20 2.30
C ASP A 155 -2.85 -14.45 3.11
N ALA A 156 -2.45 -13.68 4.11
CA ALA A 156 -3.34 -12.93 4.99
C ALA A 156 -3.42 -11.44 4.61
N ILE A 157 -4.64 -10.90 4.42
CA ILE A 157 -4.89 -9.45 4.25
C ILE A 157 -5.51 -8.90 5.54
N LYS A 158 -6.68 -9.43 5.93
CA LYS A 158 -7.32 -9.16 7.21
C LYS A 158 -7.80 -10.46 7.84
N VAL A 159 -7.31 -10.72 9.04
CA VAL A 159 -7.79 -11.78 9.92
C VAL A 159 -8.91 -11.25 10.80
N MET A 160 -10.01 -11.98 10.90
CA MET A 160 -11.18 -11.64 11.73
C MET A 160 -11.48 -12.75 12.72
N PHE A 161 -12.07 -12.39 13.86
CA PHE A 161 -12.68 -13.35 14.77
C PHE A 161 -14.18 -13.45 14.53
N ASN A 162 -14.74 -14.66 14.68
CA ASN A 162 -16.18 -14.88 14.58
C ASN A 162 -16.85 -14.40 15.88
N LEU A 163 -17.62 -13.32 15.75
CA LEU A 163 -18.48 -12.79 16.81
C LEU A 163 -19.67 -13.70 17.06
#